data_AF-A0A1G7A9Y1-F1
#
_entry.id   AF-A0A1G7A9Y1-F1
#
_cell.length_a   1.000
_cell.length_b   1.000
_cell.length_c   1.000
_cell.angle_alpha   90.00
_cell.angle_beta   90.00
_cell.angle_gamma   90.00
#
_symmetry.space_group_name_H-M   'P 1'
#
loop_
_entity.id
_entity.type
_entity.pdbx_description
1 polymer ?
#
loop_
_entity_poly.entity_id
_entity_poly.type
_entity_poly.pdbx_seq_one_letter_code
_entity_poly.pdbx_strand_id
1 'polypeptide(L)'
;MFAMTATRSAVTVFAALAALPLRAAPAEVVHVAEMGGLYTQTWRAADVGSSGPGTREIFVGGAGKAGDFWGVMHLDCDTPRYSRWVAEGGYLSAEDVPGEAIRQIRARFC
;
A
#
# COMPACT_ATOMS: atom_id res chain seq x y z
N MET A 1 -14.87 59.45 -42.10
CA MET A 1 -14.77 59.59 -40.63
C MET A 1 -15.17 58.26 -40.02
N PHE A 2 -14.44 57.82 -38.99
CA PHE A 2 -14.47 56.53 -38.26
C PHE A 2 -13.67 55.36 -38.84
N ALA A 3 -12.48 55.21 -38.25
CA ALA A 3 -11.65 54.02 -38.18
C ALA A 3 -12.20 53.04 -37.14
N MET A 4 -11.96 51.74 -37.32
CA MET A 4 -11.87 50.79 -36.20
C MET A 4 -11.06 49.56 -36.61
N THR A 5 -9.78 49.60 -36.25
CA THR A 5 -8.89 48.43 -36.15
C THR A 5 -9.30 47.60 -34.94
N ALA A 6 -9.56 46.30 -35.14
CA ALA A 6 -9.82 45.36 -34.04
C ALA A 6 -8.72 44.29 -34.00
N THR A 7 -7.70 44.57 -33.19
CA THR A 7 -6.65 43.65 -32.77
C THR A 7 -7.26 42.54 -31.93
N ARG A 8 -7.08 41.27 -32.30
CA ARG A 8 -7.43 40.11 -31.45
C ARG A 8 -6.17 39.36 -31.07
N SER A 9 -5.65 39.67 -29.88
CA SER A 9 -4.63 38.88 -29.20
C SER A 9 -5.29 37.60 -28.66
N ALA A 10 -4.94 36.46 -29.24
CA ALA A 10 -5.27 35.15 -28.70
C ALA A 10 -4.24 34.81 -27.61
N VAL A 11 -4.66 34.87 -26.35
CA VAL A 11 -3.87 34.36 -25.23
C VAL A 11 -4.18 32.88 -25.08
N THR A 12 -3.29 32.02 -25.58
CA THR A 12 -3.37 30.57 -25.40
C THR A 12 -2.87 30.24 -24.00
N VAL A 13 -3.78 30.00 -23.06
CA VAL A 13 -3.43 29.48 -21.73
C VAL A 13 -3.11 27.99 -21.88
N PHE A 14 -1.83 27.64 -21.91
CA PHE A 14 -1.36 26.26 -21.76
C PHE A 14 -1.52 25.85 -20.30
N ALA A 15 -2.59 25.12 -19.99
CA ALA A 15 -2.71 24.41 -18.71
C ALA A 15 -1.75 23.22 -18.73
N ALA A 16 -0.57 23.38 -18.13
CA ALA A 16 0.34 22.29 -17.85
C ALA A 16 -0.30 21.39 -16.78
N LEU A 17 -0.89 20.27 -17.19
CA LEU A 17 -1.19 19.15 -16.30
C LEU A 17 0.14 18.61 -15.76
N ALA A 18 0.51 19.02 -14.54
CA ALA A 18 1.60 18.38 -13.81
C ALA A 18 1.12 16.98 -13.38
N ALA A 19 1.51 15.96 -14.16
CA ALA A 19 1.37 14.57 -13.75
C ALA A 19 2.34 14.32 -12.58
N LEU A 20 1.84 14.42 -11.35
CA LEU A 20 2.57 13.94 -10.18
C LEU A 20 2.75 12.43 -10.31
N PRO A 21 3.98 11.90 -10.23
CA PRO A 21 4.18 10.45 -10.22
C PRO A 21 3.54 9.90 -8.94
N LEU A 22 2.51 9.06 -9.10
CA LEU A 22 1.94 8.28 -8.00
C LEU A 22 2.98 7.25 -7.56
N ARG A 23 3.89 7.65 -6.66
CA ARG A 23 4.90 6.76 -6.10
C ARG A 23 4.28 6.00 -4.93
N ALA A 24 3.82 4.78 -5.20
CA ALA A 24 3.46 3.84 -4.14
C ALA A 24 4.65 3.68 -3.18
N ALA A 25 4.40 3.77 -1.86
CA ALA A 25 5.42 3.51 -0.87
C ALA A 25 5.92 2.06 -1.04
N PRO A 26 7.25 1.82 -1.01
CA PRO A 26 7.77 0.46 -1.13
C PRO A 26 7.35 -0.37 0.09
N ALA A 27 6.99 -1.63 -0.12
CA ALA A 27 6.69 -2.55 0.97
C ALA A 27 7.95 -2.83 1.81
N GLU A 28 7.85 -2.59 3.11
CA GLU A 28 8.92 -2.76 4.09
C GLU A 28 8.92 -4.18 4.64
N VAL A 29 10.09 -4.75 4.92
CA VAL A 29 10.21 -6.08 5.55
C VAL A 29 9.76 -5.99 7.00
N VAL A 30 8.74 -6.77 7.35
CA VAL A 30 8.20 -6.85 8.73
C VAL A 30 8.60 -8.14 9.44
N HIS A 31 8.91 -9.20 8.71
CA HIS A 31 9.36 -10.46 9.32
C HIS A 31 10.14 -11.32 8.33
N VAL A 32 11.12 -12.07 8.84
CA VAL A 32 11.84 -13.12 8.11
C VAL A 32 11.80 -14.37 8.97
N ALA A 33 11.24 -15.45 8.42
CA ALA A 33 11.23 -16.77 9.05
C ALA A 33 12.31 -17.65 8.40
N GLU A 34 13.21 -18.17 9.23
CA GLU A 34 14.19 -19.17 8.81
C GLU A 34 13.51 -20.55 8.69
N MET A 35 13.66 -21.20 7.54
CA MET A 35 13.03 -22.51 7.25
C MET A 35 14.04 -23.66 7.20
N GLY A 36 15.26 -23.42 7.68
CA GLY A 36 16.37 -24.36 7.68
C GLY A 36 17.25 -24.27 6.43
N GLY A 37 18.56 -24.44 6.62
CA GLY A 37 19.54 -24.25 5.56
C GLY A 37 19.61 -22.79 5.09
N LEU A 38 19.55 -22.57 3.79
CA LEU A 38 19.56 -21.24 3.15
C LEU A 38 18.15 -20.76 2.76
N TYR A 39 17.10 -21.40 3.26
CA TYR A 39 15.72 -21.10 2.88
C TYR A 39 15.05 -20.18 3.89
N THR A 40 14.45 -19.11 3.39
CA THR A 40 13.69 -18.15 4.19
C THR A 40 12.29 -17.94 3.63
N GLN A 41 11.40 -17.47 4.50
CA GLN A 41 10.12 -16.87 4.13
C GLN A 41 10.12 -15.41 4.61
N THR A 42 10.01 -14.46 3.68
CA THR A 42 10.03 -13.03 4.00
C THR A 42 8.62 -12.44 3.88
N TRP A 43 8.23 -11.66 4.88
CA TRP A 43 6.96 -10.93 4.92
C TRP A 43 7.23 -9.43 4.85
N ARG A 44 6.47 -8.75 4.00
CA ARG A 44 6.56 -7.31 3.77
C ARG A 44 5.20 -6.65 3.91
N ALA A 45 5.17 -5.38 4.27
CA ALA A 45 3.94 -4.62 4.39
C ALA A 45 4.09 -3.20 3.84
N ALA A 46 3.02 -2.67 3.28
CA ALA A 46 2.93 -1.29 2.81
C ALA A 46 1.58 -0.68 3.22
N ASP A 47 1.59 0.57 3.64
CA ASP A 47 0.36 1.34 3.75
C ASP A 47 -0.17 1.67 2.36
N VAL A 48 -1.43 1.33 2.11
CA VAL A 48 -2.11 1.61 0.84
C VAL A 48 -3.29 2.57 1.01
N GLY A 49 -3.64 2.94 2.24
CA GLY A 49 -4.67 3.93 2.49
C GLY A 49 -5.30 3.86 3.89
N SER A 50 -6.42 4.55 4.03
CA SER A 50 -7.26 4.50 5.23
C SER A 50 -8.69 4.20 4.82
N SER A 51 -9.33 3.31 5.58
CA SER A 51 -10.73 2.94 5.41
C SER A 51 -11.66 3.64 6.41
N GLY A 52 -11.11 4.47 7.31
CA GLY A 52 -11.85 5.26 8.29
C GLY A 52 -10.97 5.75 9.45
N PRO A 53 -11.53 6.54 10.39
CA PRO A 53 -10.82 6.95 11.59
C PRO A 53 -10.25 5.74 12.35
N GLY A 54 -8.99 5.80 12.74
CA GLY A 54 -8.31 4.71 13.47
C GLY A 54 -8.08 3.42 12.65
N THR A 55 -8.42 3.41 11.36
CA THR A 55 -8.30 2.22 10.50
C THR A 55 -7.42 2.49 9.29
N ARG A 56 -6.48 1.58 9.02
CA ARG A 56 -5.59 1.61 7.85
C ARG A 56 -5.79 0.41 6.94
N GLU A 57 -5.53 0.60 5.66
CA GLU A 57 -5.46 -0.47 4.68
C GLU A 57 -3.99 -0.81 4.44
N ILE A 58 -3.60 -2.02 4.81
CA ILE A 58 -2.22 -2.48 4.71
C ILE A 58 -2.15 -3.60 3.69
N PHE A 59 -1.36 -3.40 2.64
CA PHE A 59 -0.93 -4.50 1.78
C PHE A 59 0.11 -5.33 2.51
N VAL A 60 -0.03 -6.65 2.51
CA VAL A 60 0.92 -7.60 3.08
C VAL A 60 1.32 -8.58 1.99
N GLY A 61 2.62 -8.79 1.82
CA GLY A 61 3.18 -9.72 0.84
C GLY A 61 4.13 -10.70 1.51
N GLY A 62 3.94 -11.99 1.26
CA GLY A 62 4.85 -13.06 1.65
C GLY A 62 5.55 -13.62 0.42
N ALA A 63 6.86 -13.85 0.50
CA ALA A 63 7.60 -14.54 -0.55
C ALA A 63 8.74 -15.35 0.04
N GLY A 64 8.93 -16.56 -0.48
CA GLY A 64 10.03 -17.43 -0.07
C GLY A 64 9.73 -18.90 -0.29
N LYS A 65 10.36 -19.73 0.53
CA LYS A 65 10.35 -21.19 0.38
C LYS A 65 8.96 -21.82 0.53
N ALA A 66 8.08 -21.23 1.36
CA ALA A 66 6.74 -21.76 1.58
C ALA A 66 5.76 -21.41 0.46
N GLY A 67 6.12 -20.51 -0.45
CA GLY A 67 5.24 -19.97 -1.48
C GLY A 67 5.04 -18.47 -1.32
N ASP A 68 4.25 -17.91 -2.23
CA ASP A 68 3.85 -16.51 -2.19
C ASP A 68 2.53 -16.32 -1.42
N PHE A 69 2.41 -15.12 -0.85
CA PHE A 69 1.18 -14.60 -0.26
C PHE A 69 1.04 -13.16 -0.72
N TRP A 70 -0.18 -12.74 -0.98
CA TRP A 70 -0.54 -11.33 -0.98
C TRP A 70 -1.90 -11.16 -0.34
N GLY A 71 -2.08 -10.06 0.38
CA GLY A 71 -3.36 -9.73 0.97
C GLY A 71 -3.47 -8.26 1.35
N VAL A 72 -4.70 -7.80 1.54
CA VAL A 72 -4.99 -6.48 2.08
C VAL A 72 -5.69 -6.67 3.41
N MET A 73 -5.15 -6.04 4.45
CA MET A 73 -5.68 -6.06 5.80
C MET A 73 -6.30 -4.70 6.14
N HIS A 74 -7.54 -4.72 6.61
CA HIS A 74 -8.09 -3.64 7.42
C HIS A 74 -7.46 -3.75 8.80
N LEU A 75 -6.60 -2.80 9.12
CA LEU A 75 -5.90 -2.71 10.39
C LEU A 75 -6.59 -1.68 11.29
N ASP A 76 -7.32 -2.16 12.28
CA ASP A 76 -7.93 -1.33 13.31
C ASP A 76 -6.91 -1.09 14.43
N CYS A 77 -6.46 0.15 14.57
CA CYS A 77 -5.40 0.53 15.50
C CYS A 77 -5.89 0.69 16.95
N ASP A 78 -7.17 1.05 17.12
CA ASP A 78 -7.78 1.27 18.43
C ASP A 78 -8.24 -0.06 19.06
N THR A 79 -8.83 -0.94 18.25
CA THR A 79 -9.42 -2.22 18.68
C THR A 79 -8.87 -3.37 17.83
N PRO A 80 -7.70 -3.95 18.18
CA PRO A 80 -7.00 -4.95 17.36
C PRO A 80 -7.86 -6.12 16.85
N ARG A 81 -8.83 -6.58 17.67
CA ARG A 81 -9.74 -7.69 17.33
C ARG A 81 -10.67 -7.41 16.14
N TYR A 82 -10.82 -6.16 15.72
CA TYR A 82 -11.61 -5.79 14.53
C TYR A 82 -10.76 -5.70 13.26
N SER A 83 -9.45 -5.92 13.37
CA SER A 83 -8.59 -6.06 12.19
C SER A 83 -8.96 -7.33 11.42
N ARG A 84 -9.02 -7.26 10.10
CA ARG A 84 -9.42 -8.38 9.24
C ARG A 84 -8.77 -8.31 7.87
N TRP A 85 -8.57 -9.47 7.25
CA TRP A 85 -8.24 -9.57 5.83
C TRP A 85 -9.47 -9.25 5.00
N VAL A 86 -9.32 -8.40 3.99
CA VAL A 86 -10.39 -8.01 3.06
C VAL A 86 -10.18 -8.56 1.65
N ALA A 87 -8.94 -8.94 1.34
CA ALA A 87 -8.57 -9.66 0.14
C ALA A 87 -7.31 -10.47 0.43
N GLU A 88 -7.20 -11.64 -0.20
CA GLU A 88 -6.00 -12.47 -0.16
C GLU A 88 -5.86 -13.29 -1.44
N GLY A 89 -4.65 -13.79 -1.67
CA GLY A 89 -4.33 -14.76 -2.69
C GLY A 89 -2.86 -15.16 -2.66
N GLY A 90 -2.49 -16.04 -3.59
CA GLY A 90 -1.18 -16.70 -3.61
C GLY A 90 -1.29 -18.16 -3.23
N TYR A 91 -0.15 -18.80 -2.99
CA TYR A 91 -0.07 -20.18 -2.53
C TYR A 91 -0.42 -20.33 -1.04
N LEU A 92 -0.06 -19.32 -0.23
CA LEU A 92 -0.36 -19.26 1.20
C LEU A 92 -1.67 -18.49 1.46
N SER A 93 -2.19 -18.63 2.68
CA SER A 93 -3.40 -17.98 3.18
C SER A 93 -3.11 -16.97 4.29
N ALA A 94 -4.10 -16.18 4.69
CA ALA A 94 -4.02 -15.28 5.84
C ALA A 94 -3.58 -15.98 7.13
N GLU A 95 -3.97 -17.24 7.32
CA GLU A 95 -3.62 -18.05 8.48
C GLU A 95 -2.12 -18.39 8.55
N ASP A 96 -1.44 -18.37 7.40
CA ASP A 96 0.00 -18.63 7.31
C ASP A 96 0.85 -17.40 7.65
N VAL A 97 0.23 -16.21 7.76
CA VAL A 97 0.93 -14.97 8.13
C VAL A 97 1.36 -15.06 9.60
N PRO A 98 2.67 -15.01 9.91
CA PRO A 98 3.14 -15.18 11.28
C PRO A 98 2.62 -14.09 12.21
N GLY A 99 2.24 -14.47 13.43
CA GLY A 99 1.81 -13.52 14.44
C GLY A 99 2.86 -12.42 14.74
N GLU A 100 4.16 -12.71 14.60
CA GLU A 100 5.22 -11.69 14.69
C GLU A 100 5.14 -10.67 13.54
N ALA A 101 4.85 -11.11 12.31
CA ALA A 101 4.63 -10.18 11.19
C ALA A 101 3.45 -9.24 11.48
N ILE A 102 2.34 -9.77 12.00
CA ILE A 102 1.18 -8.95 12.40
C ILE A 102 1.55 -7.96 13.51
N ARG A 103 2.33 -8.37 14.52
CA ARG A 103 2.81 -7.45 15.57
C ARG A 103 3.66 -6.32 15.00
N GLN A 104 4.59 -6.63 14.11
CA GLN A 104 5.47 -5.64 13.48
C GLN A 104 4.70 -4.69 12.57
N ILE A 105 3.71 -5.19 11.82
CA ILE A 105 2.78 -4.34 11.06
C ILE A 105 2.09 -3.36 11.99
N ARG A 106 1.52 -3.82 13.12
CA ARG A 106 0.86 -2.93 14.09
C ARG A 106 1.81 -1.89 14.66
N ALA A 107 3.00 -2.30 15.08
CA ALA A 107 4.01 -1.39 15.63
C ALA A 107 4.43 -0.32 14.61
N ARG A 108 4.37 -0.64 13.31
CA ARG A 108 4.78 0.26 12.24
C ARG A 108 3.71 1.25 11.81
N PHE A 109 2.46 0.81 11.77
CA PHE A 109 1.39 1.54 11.08
C PHE A 109 0.31 2.12 12.01
N CYS A 110 0.35 1.97 13.34
CA CYS A 110 -0.71 2.49 14.23
C CYS A 110 -0.42 3.79 15.00
#